data_AF-T1BI56-F1
#
_entry.id   AF-T1BI56-F1
#
_cell.length_a   1.000
_cell.length_b   1.000
_cell.length_c   1.000
_cell.angle_alpha   90.00
_cell.angle_beta   90.00
_cell.angle_gamma   90.00
#
_symmetry.space_group_name_H-M   'P 1'
#
loop_
_entity.id
_entity.type
_entity.pdbx_description
1 polymer ?
#
loop_
_entity_poly.entity_id
_entity_poly.type
_entity_poly.pdbx_seq_one_letter_code
_entity_poly.pdbx_strand_id
1 'polypeptide(L)'
;MTFTRRAAAEMRRRATDVAARALGAGRAPGGAALGQRLVWAGTFHSIANRLLRHYAGALRLDPQFTVLDRGDAADVLDALRTELGLAQKEQRFPRKDTCLQIYSHRVNTRGALRATLEGQFPWCAHWEETLTGLYRAYVERKQRESLLDYDDLLLYWHVMMSDARLAARIGAQFDHVLVDEYQDTNTLQADILHALKPDGAGMVVVGDDAQSIYSFRAASVENILGFPDRFTPRAEVITLAQNYRST
;
A
#
# COMPACT_ATOMS: atom_id res chain seq x y z
N MET A 1 2.75 10.89 0.32
CA MET A 1 2.85 9.46 -0.01
C MET A 1 2.96 9.32 -1.51
N THR A 2 3.70 8.31 -1.97
CA THR A 2 3.89 8.00 -3.39
C THR A 2 4.12 6.49 -3.54
N PHE A 3 4.37 6.01 -4.76
CA PHE A 3 4.47 4.58 -5.05
C PHE A 3 5.91 4.07 -5.14
N THR A 4 6.90 4.95 -5.39
CA THR A 4 8.29 4.53 -5.57
C THR A 4 9.23 5.16 -4.56
N ARG A 5 10.28 4.42 -4.15
CA ARG A 5 11.34 4.94 -3.27
C ARG A 5 12.07 6.13 -3.90
N ARG A 6 12.23 6.11 -5.22
CA ARG A 6 12.85 7.21 -5.98
C ARG A 6 12.00 8.48 -5.93
N ALA A 7 10.70 8.37 -6.20
CA ALA A 7 9.77 9.50 -6.07
C ALA A 7 9.75 10.04 -4.64
N ALA A 8 9.70 9.17 -3.63
CA ALA A 8 9.72 9.60 -2.23
C ALA A 8 11.01 10.37 -1.86
N ALA A 9 12.17 9.90 -2.32
CA ALA A 9 13.44 10.57 -2.10
C ALA A 9 13.51 11.92 -2.81
N GLU A 10 13.04 12.00 -4.06
CA GLU A 10 12.95 13.23 -4.84
C GLU A 10 12.01 14.25 -4.18
N MET A 11 10.79 13.83 -3.82
CA MET A 11 9.81 14.66 -3.12
C MET A 11 10.38 15.22 -1.82
N ARG A 12 11.03 14.37 -1.00
CA ARG A 12 11.64 14.82 0.26
C ARG A 12 12.74 15.85 0.03
N ARG A 13 13.60 15.65 -0.98
CA ARG A 13 14.65 16.62 -1.32
C ARG A 13 14.03 17.96 -1.73
N ARG A 14 13.10 17.95 -2.70
CA ARG A 14 12.45 19.17 -3.19
C ARG A 14 11.68 19.91 -2.11
N ALA A 15 10.92 19.19 -1.28
CA ALA A 15 10.19 19.80 -0.18
C ALA A 15 11.13 20.46 0.84
N THR A 16 12.28 19.83 1.11
CA THR A 16 13.33 20.42 1.96
C THR A 16 13.85 21.72 1.36
N ASP A 17 14.18 21.73 0.07
CA ASP A 17 14.73 22.90 -0.62
C ASP A 17 13.72 24.07 -0.65
N VAL A 18 12.46 23.78 -0.97
CA VAL A 18 11.40 24.80 -1.03
C VAL A 18 11.12 25.38 0.35
N ALA A 19 10.99 24.54 1.38
CA ALA A 19 10.76 25.00 2.74
C ALA A 19 11.95 25.79 3.29
N ALA A 20 13.18 25.38 3.01
CA ALA A 20 14.38 26.12 3.41
C ALA A 20 14.40 27.53 2.79
N ARG A 21 14.02 27.66 1.51
CA ARG A 21 13.90 28.95 0.82
C ARG A 21 12.78 29.81 1.41
N ALA A 22 11.59 29.24 1.60
CA ALA A 22 10.42 29.96 2.09
C ALA A 22 10.59 30.46 3.53
N LEU A 23 11.28 29.69 4.39
CA LEU A 23 11.53 30.04 5.78
C LEU A 23 12.73 30.99 5.97
N GLY A 24 13.36 31.47 4.87
CA GLY A 24 14.53 32.35 4.94
C GLY A 24 15.74 31.72 5.63
N ALA A 25 15.76 30.38 5.75
CA ALA A 25 16.72 29.66 6.56
C ALA A 25 18.04 29.49 5.80
N GLY A 26 18.84 30.56 5.75
CA GLY A 26 20.28 30.44 5.65
C GLY A 26 20.79 29.68 6.89
N ARG A 27 20.94 28.36 6.77
CA ARG A 27 21.65 27.47 7.73
C ARG A 27 21.36 27.73 9.24
N ALA A 28 20.09 27.86 9.62
CA ALA A 28 19.64 27.96 11.02
C ALA A 28 18.86 26.68 11.45
N PRO A 29 18.69 26.39 12.75
CA PRO A 29 18.37 25.06 13.30
C PRO A 29 16.97 24.49 12.97
N GLY A 30 16.16 25.18 12.16
CA GLY A 30 14.88 24.68 11.63
C GLY A 30 15.01 23.48 10.68
N GLY A 31 16.20 23.22 10.13
CA GLY A 31 16.46 22.07 9.25
C GLY A 31 16.27 20.71 9.94
N ALA A 32 16.57 20.61 11.25
CA ALA A 32 16.38 19.37 12.01
C ALA A 32 14.89 19.08 12.26
N ALA A 33 14.10 20.11 12.60
CA ALA A 33 12.66 20.00 12.79
C ALA A 33 11.94 19.68 11.46
N LEU A 34 12.38 20.29 10.36
CA LEU A 34 11.88 19.99 9.02
C LEU A 34 12.24 18.56 8.59
N GLY A 35 13.47 18.13 8.86
CA GLY A 35 13.92 16.76 8.64
C GLY A 35 13.06 15.76 9.40
N GLN A 36 12.74 16.02 10.68
CA GLN A 36 11.86 15.19 11.50
C GLN A 36 10.42 15.12 10.96
N ARG A 37 9.86 16.21 10.43
CA ARG A 37 8.53 16.19 9.80
C ARG A 37 8.51 15.42 8.48
N LEU A 38 9.56 15.58 7.66
CA LEU A 38 9.72 14.88 6.39
C LEU A 38 10.09 13.40 6.54
N VAL A 39 10.27 12.90 7.77
CA VAL A 39 10.39 11.47 8.07
C VAL A 39 9.18 10.71 7.51
N TRP A 40 7.99 11.30 7.53
CA TRP A 40 6.75 10.73 6.98
C TRP A 40 6.58 10.93 5.46
N ALA A 41 7.58 11.45 4.75
CA ALA A 41 7.62 11.43 3.30
C ALA A 41 8.17 10.08 2.82
N GLY A 42 7.30 9.24 2.25
CA GLY A 42 7.62 7.87 1.88
C GLY A 42 6.60 7.25 0.94
N THR A 43 6.85 5.97 0.62
CA THR A 43 5.83 5.12 0.00
C THR A 43 4.80 4.66 1.02
N PHE A 44 3.61 4.23 0.55
CA PHE A 44 2.60 3.60 1.42
C PHE A 44 3.21 2.53 2.33
N HIS A 45 3.96 1.58 1.76
CA HIS A 45 4.62 0.51 2.51
C HIS A 45 5.62 1.01 3.56
N SER A 46 6.38 2.06 3.24
CA SER A 46 7.35 2.62 4.20
C SER A 46 6.67 3.32 5.38
N ILE A 47 5.54 4.01 5.14
CA ILE A 47 4.74 4.61 6.20
C ILE A 47 4.04 3.54 7.01
N ALA A 48 3.44 2.54 6.35
CA ALA A 48 2.82 1.39 6.98
C ALA A 48 3.79 0.70 7.94
N ASN A 49 4.98 0.31 7.46
CA ASN A 49 6.01 -0.32 8.30
C ASN A 49 6.34 0.52 9.55
N ARG A 50 6.48 1.85 9.42
CA ARG A 50 6.75 2.71 10.59
C ARG A 50 5.56 2.74 11.56
N LEU A 51 4.34 2.93 11.06
CA LEU A 51 3.15 2.96 11.89
C LEU A 51 2.94 1.63 12.61
N LEU A 52 3.06 0.51 11.89
CA LEU A 52 2.88 -0.82 12.46
C LEU A 52 3.89 -1.14 13.55
N ARG A 53 5.15 -0.71 13.41
CA ARG A 53 6.14 -0.84 14.49
C ARG A 53 5.80 0.01 15.71
N HIS A 54 5.31 1.22 15.49
CA HIS A 54 4.88 2.10 16.59
C HIS A 54 3.65 1.56 17.33
N TYR A 55 2.71 0.96 16.61
CA TYR A 55 1.45 0.43 17.14
C TYR A 55 1.44 -1.09 17.29
N ALA A 56 2.61 -1.75 17.27
CA ALA A 56 2.74 -3.21 17.24
C ALA A 56 1.99 -3.89 18.39
N GLY A 57 2.07 -3.32 19.60
CA GLY A 57 1.38 -3.84 20.78
C GLY A 57 -0.15 -3.84 20.64
N ALA A 58 -0.74 -2.83 19.99
CA ALA A 58 -2.18 -2.78 19.72
C ALA A 58 -2.62 -3.85 18.71
N LEU A 59 -1.72 -4.22 17.79
CA LEU A 59 -1.95 -5.19 16.73
C LEU A 59 -1.55 -6.61 17.10
N ARG A 60 -1.03 -6.83 18.31
CA ARG A 60 -0.43 -8.11 18.75
C ARG A 60 0.66 -8.59 17.79
N LEU A 61 1.40 -7.65 17.20
CA LEU A 61 2.56 -7.91 16.38
C LEU A 61 3.83 -7.78 17.21
N ASP A 62 4.85 -8.55 16.85
CA ASP A 62 6.21 -8.30 17.33
C ASP A 62 6.75 -7.02 16.65
N PRO A 63 7.13 -5.96 17.38
CA PRO A 63 7.69 -4.75 16.77
C PRO A 63 8.99 -4.98 15.97
N GLN A 64 9.65 -6.13 16.15
CA GLN A 64 10.82 -6.56 15.41
C GLN A 64 10.50 -7.47 14.22
N PHE A 65 9.25 -7.55 13.77
CA PHE A 65 8.87 -8.34 12.59
C PHE A 65 9.78 -8.08 11.39
N THR A 66 10.06 -9.13 10.63
CA THR A 66 10.84 -9.06 9.39
C THR A 66 9.91 -8.78 8.22
N VAL A 67 10.28 -7.81 7.37
CA VAL A 67 9.53 -7.53 6.15
C VAL A 67 10.15 -8.30 5.00
N LEU A 68 9.40 -9.23 4.43
CA LEU A 68 9.78 -9.98 3.24
C LEU A 68 9.66 -9.08 2.02
N ASP A 69 10.70 -9.07 1.18
CA ASP A 69 10.54 -8.55 -0.16
C ASP A 69 9.78 -9.53 -1.06
N ARG A 70 9.56 -9.16 -2.32
CA ARG A 70 8.78 -10.00 -3.26
C ARG A 70 9.47 -11.33 -3.56
N GLY A 71 10.80 -11.35 -3.63
CA GLY A 71 11.57 -12.57 -3.87
C GLY A 71 11.49 -13.50 -2.65
N ASP A 72 11.73 -12.95 -1.46
CA ASP A 72 11.66 -13.71 -0.21
C ASP A 72 10.25 -14.30 0.02
N ALA A 73 9.20 -13.50 -0.22
CA ALA A 73 7.81 -13.97 -0.13
C ALA A 73 7.51 -15.11 -1.11
N ALA A 74 8.05 -15.03 -2.34
CA ALA A 74 7.91 -16.10 -3.32
C ALA A 74 8.68 -17.35 -2.89
N ASP A 75 9.84 -17.21 -2.27
CA ASP A 75 10.64 -18.35 -1.79
C ASP A 75 9.95 -19.08 -0.63
N VAL A 76 9.31 -18.36 0.29
CA VAL A 76 8.47 -18.97 1.33
C VAL A 76 7.32 -19.77 0.71
N LEU A 77 6.65 -19.21 -0.31
CA LEU A 77 5.59 -19.94 -1.03
C LEU A 77 6.13 -21.18 -1.74
N ASP A 78 7.33 -21.13 -2.32
CA ASP A 78 7.92 -22.29 -3.01
C ASP A 78 8.33 -23.40 -2.05
N ALA A 79 8.85 -23.05 -0.87
CA ALA A 79 9.13 -23.99 0.20
C ALA A 79 7.84 -24.72 0.63
N LEU A 80 6.75 -23.97 0.90
CA LEU A 80 5.45 -24.55 1.24
C LEU A 80 4.86 -25.40 0.10
N ARG A 81 5.03 -24.97 -1.15
CA ARG A 81 4.61 -25.71 -2.34
C ARG A 81 5.31 -27.07 -2.44
N THR A 82 6.56 -27.14 -2.01
CA THR A 82 7.35 -28.39 -1.94
C THR A 82 6.91 -29.25 -0.76
N GLU A 83 6.78 -28.68 0.44
CA GLU A 83 6.33 -29.36 1.66
C GLU A 83 4.94 -30.00 1.50
N LEU A 84 4.03 -29.34 0.78
CA LEU A 84 2.68 -29.82 0.48
C LEU A 84 2.62 -30.77 -0.72
N GLY A 85 3.75 -31.15 -1.32
CA GLY A 85 3.82 -32.06 -2.48
C GLY A 85 3.23 -31.50 -3.78
N LEU A 86 3.01 -30.19 -3.86
CA LEU A 86 2.36 -29.55 -5.02
C LEU A 86 3.29 -29.43 -6.23
N ALA A 87 4.61 -29.46 -6.01
CA ALA A 87 5.61 -29.42 -7.07
C ALA A 87 5.70 -30.73 -7.89
N GLN A 88 5.17 -31.85 -7.37
CA GLN A 88 5.31 -33.20 -7.95
C GLN A 88 4.02 -33.74 -8.58
N LYS A 89 2.97 -32.91 -8.70
CA LYS A 89 1.69 -33.34 -9.29
C LYS A 89 1.83 -33.59 -10.80
N GLU A 90 1.07 -34.57 -11.32
CA GLU A 90 1.02 -34.90 -12.75
C GLU A 90 0.59 -33.70 -13.61
N GLN A 91 -0.37 -32.92 -13.11
CA GLN A 91 -0.73 -31.64 -13.71
C GLN A 91 0.12 -30.52 -13.10
N ARG A 92 0.65 -29.65 -13.98
CA ARG A 92 1.57 -28.57 -13.60
C ARG A 92 0.85 -27.52 -12.76
N PHE A 93 1.10 -27.56 -11.45
CA PHE A 93 0.66 -26.53 -10.50
C PHE A 93 1.41 -25.19 -10.75
N PRO A 94 0.78 -24.01 -10.51
CA PRO A 94 1.42 -22.71 -10.67
C PRO A 94 2.76 -22.58 -9.93
N ARG A 95 3.67 -21.80 -10.52
CA ARG A 95 4.99 -21.51 -9.92
C ARG A 95 4.85 -20.47 -8.80
N LYS A 96 5.88 -20.34 -7.97
CA LYS A 96 5.93 -19.43 -6.82
C LYS A 96 5.51 -18.00 -7.15
N ASP A 97 6.02 -17.44 -8.25
CA ASP A 97 5.70 -16.06 -8.66
C ASP A 97 4.22 -15.90 -9.03
N THR A 98 3.64 -16.89 -9.70
CA THR A 98 2.21 -16.91 -10.02
C THR A 98 1.37 -17.06 -8.75
N CYS A 99 1.77 -17.96 -7.84
CA CYS A 99 1.08 -18.13 -6.56
C CYS A 99 1.09 -16.82 -5.75
N LEU A 100 2.22 -16.12 -5.72
CA LEU A 100 2.34 -14.83 -5.05
C LEU A 100 1.51 -13.75 -5.75
N GLN A 101 1.50 -13.71 -7.09
CA GLN A 101 0.67 -12.76 -7.86
C GLN A 101 -0.82 -12.94 -7.58
N ILE A 102 -1.32 -14.17 -7.60
CA ILE A 102 -2.72 -14.49 -7.27
C ILE A 102 -3.04 -14.06 -5.83
N TYR A 103 -2.17 -14.39 -4.87
CA TYR A 103 -2.34 -14.02 -3.46
C TYR A 103 -2.42 -12.50 -3.30
N SER A 104 -1.44 -11.79 -3.86
CA SER A 104 -1.32 -10.34 -3.77
C SER A 104 -2.51 -9.64 -4.43
N HIS A 105 -2.95 -10.11 -5.60
CA HIS A 105 -4.13 -9.55 -6.26
C HIS A 105 -5.40 -9.74 -5.41
N ARG A 106 -5.62 -10.95 -4.86
CA ARG A 106 -6.74 -11.23 -3.95
C ARG A 106 -6.71 -10.31 -2.73
N VAL A 107 -5.54 -10.15 -2.10
CA VAL A 107 -5.39 -9.30 -0.92
C VAL A 107 -5.69 -7.83 -1.25
N ASN A 108 -5.08 -7.30 -2.31
CA ASN A 108 -5.21 -5.89 -2.68
C ASN A 108 -6.61 -5.50 -3.17
N THR A 109 -7.35 -6.43 -3.77
CA THR A 109 -8.78 -6.25 -4.10
C THR A 109 -9.71 -6.55 -2.92
N ARG A 110 -9.21 -7.22 -1.87
CA ARG A 110 -10.02 -7.88 -0.82
C ARG A 110 -11.11 -8.80 -1.36
N GLY A 111 -10.96 -9.29 -2.60
CA GLY A 111 -11.95 -10.12 -3.26
C GLY A 111 -11.88 -11.59 -2.85
N ALA A 112 -12.87 -12.37 -3.29
CA ALA A 112 -12.81 -13.82 -3.20
C ALA A 112 -11.67 -14.36 -4.08
N LEU A 113 -11.05 -15.47 -3.65
CA LEU A 113 -10.01 -16.12 -4.44
C LEU A 113 -10.55 -16.54 -5.81
N ARG A 114 -11.77 -17.12 -5.85
CA ARG A 114 -12.47 -17.47 -7.08
C ARG A 114 -12.51 -16.33 -8.10
N ALA A 115 -12.94 -15.14 -7.70
CA ALA A 115 -13.05 -14.00 -8.59
C ALA A 115 -11.67 -13.57 -9.16
N THR A 116 -10.61 -13.66 -8.35
CA THR A 116 -9.24 -13.41 -8.82
C THR A 116 -8.80 -14.46 -9.85
N LEU A 117 -9.11 -15.74 -9.60
CA LEU A 117 -8.77 -16.82 -10.51
C LEU A 117 -9.54 -16.69 -11.83
N GLU A 118 -10.85 -16.59 -11.80
CA GLU A 118 -11.69 -16.48 -13.00
C GLU A 118 -11.35 -15.25 -13.85
N GLY A 119 -11.08 -14.11 -13.21
CA GLY A 119 -10.81 -12.85 -13.91
C GLY A 119 -9.40 -12.72 -14.46
N GLN A 120 -8.37 -13.09 -13.68
CA GLN A 120 -6.96 -12.78 -14.00
C GLN A 120 -6.11 -14.02 -14.26
N PHE A 121 -6.48 -15.17 -13.69
CA PHE A 121 -5.71 -16.41 -13.78
C PHE A 121 -6.60 -17.62 -14.10
N PRO A 122 -7.40 -17.59 -15.19
CA PRO A 122 -8.44 -18.59 -15.42
C PRO A 122 -7.89 -20.00 -15.55
N TRP A 123 -6.66 -20.14 -16.05
CA TRP A 123 -5.95 -21.42 -16.12
C TRP A 123 -5.59 -22.01 -14.74
N CYS A 124 -5.64 -21.22 -13.66
CA CYS A 124 -5.46 -21.66 -12.28
C CYS A 124 -6.80 -21.94 -11.57
N ALA A 125 -7.96 -21.69 -12.18
CA ALA A 125 -9.25 -21.75 -11.50
C ALA A 125 -9.54 -23.12 -10.87
N HIS A 126 -9.16 -24.20 -11.56
CA HIS A 126 -9.34 -25.57 -11.05
C HIS A 126 -8.46 -25.89 -9.82
N TRP A 127 -7.50 -25.03 -9.46
CA TRP A 127 -6.66 -25.17 -8.27
C TRP A 127 -7.19 -24.40 -7.05
N GLU A 128 -8.39 -23.81 -7.10
CA GLU A 128 -8.94 -22.95 -6.02
C GLU A 128 -8.75 -23.55 -4.61
N GLU A 129 -9.14 -24.80 -4.41
CA GLU A 129 -9.02 -25.48 -3.10
C GLU A 129 -7.55 -25.69 -2.70
N THR A 130 -6.70 -26.11 -3.63
CA THR A 130 -5.27 -26.32 -3.39
C THR A 130 -4.56 -25.00 -3.05
N LEU A 131 -4.87 -23.92 -3.78
CA LEU A 131 -4.34 -22.58 -3.51
C LEU A 131 -4.84 -22.04 -2.17
N THR A 132 -6.09 -22.31 -1.80
CA THR A 132 -6.61 -21.96 -0.47
C THR A 132 -5.81 -22.62 0.65
N GLY A 133 -5.48 -23.90 0.51
CA GLY A 133 -4.61 -24.63 1.44
C GLY A 133 -3.20 -24.02 1.51
N LEU A 134 -2.58 -23.75 0.36
CA LEU A 134 -1.26 -23.12 0.28
C LEU A 134 -1.24 -21.74 0.96
N TYR A 135 -2.24 -20.90 0.71
CA TYR A 135 -2.30 -19.55 1.30
C TYR A 135 -2.59 -19.56 2.79
N ARG A 136 -3.35 -20.53 3.27
CA ARG A 136 -3.51 -20.75 4.72
C ARG A 136 -2.15 -21.06 5.35
N ALA A 137 -1.43 -22.03 4.80
CA ALA A 137 -0.10 -22.39 5.29
C ALA A 137 0.89 -21.21 5.19
N TYR A 138 0.78 -20.38 4.15
CA TYR A 138 1.60 -19.18 3.98
C TYR A 138 1.36 -18.15 5.08
N VAL A 139 0.09 -17.86 5.40
CA VAL A 139 -0.26 -16.94 6.49
C VAL A 139 0.18 -17.51 7.85
N GLU A 140 -0.07 -18.79 8.11
CA GLU A 140 0.34 -19.46 9.36
C GLU A 140 1.87 -19.44 9.53
N ARG A 141 2.61 -19.71 8.46
CA ARG A 141 4.07 -19.62 8.43
C ARG A 141 4.56 -18.22 8.77
N LYS A 142 4.00 -17.20 8.09
CA LYS A 142 4.34 -15.80 8.33
C LYS A 142 4.08 -15.40 9.79
N GLN A 143 2.93 -15.78 10.35
CA GLN A 143 2.60 -15.48 11.75
C GLN A 143 3.55 -16.15 12.75
N ARG A 144 3.85 -17.44 12.55
CA ARG A 144 4.72 -18.20 13.46
C ARG A 144 6.14 -17.65 13.50
N GLU A 145 6.62 -17.12 12.38
CA GLU A 145 7.99 -16.63 12.22
C GLU A 145 8.09 -15.09 12.33
N SER A 146 7.01 -14.41 12.75
CA SER A 146 6.95 -12.95 12.85
C SER A 146 7.37 -12.25 11.54
N LEU A 147 6.90 -12.78 10.41
CA LEU A 147 7.15 -12.25 9.07
C LEU A 147 5.93 -11.50 8.57
N LEU A 148 6.15 -10.38 7.89
CA LEU A 148 5.14 -9.65 7.11
C LEU A 148 5.66 -9.45 5.69
N ASP A 149 4.82 -9.60 4.68
CA ASP A 149 5.12 -9.12 3.33
C ASP A 149 4.53 -7.73 3.09
N TYR A 150 4.75 -7.16 1.90
CA TYR A 150 4.22 -5.84 1.55
C TYR A 150 2.69 -5.75 1.61
N ASP A 151 1.98 -6.82 1.25
CA ASP A 151 0.52 -6.83 1.27
C ASP A 151 0.02 -6.85 2.72
N ASP A 152 0.69 -7.58 3.61
CA ASP A 152 0.40 -7.57 5.05
C ASP A 152 0.56 -6.17 5.66
N LEU A 153 1.57 -5.41 5.25
CA LEU A 153 1.77 -4.05 5.76
C LEU A 153 0.53 -3.17 5.51
N LEU A 154 -0.07 -3.31 4.32
CA LEU A 154 -1.30 -2.57 3.99
C LEU A 154 -2.51 -3.15 4.72
N LEU A 155 -2.63 -4.48 4.80
CA LEU A 155 -3.74 -5.12 5.53
C LEU A 155 -3.76 -4.75 7.00
N TYR A 156 -2.63 -4.84 7.71
CA TYR A 156 -2.57 -4.48 9.12
C TYR A 156 -2.81 -2.98 9.32
N TRP A 157 -2.35 -2.11 8.42
CA TRP A 157 -2.67 -0.69 8.50
C TRP A 157 -4.18 -0.47 8.31
N HIS A 158 -4.79 -1.12 7.33
CA HIS A 158 -6.24 -1.06 7.13
C HIS A 158 -7.02 -1.56 8.37
N VAL A 159 -6.62 -2.68 8.97
CA VAL A 159 -7.22 -3.19 10.21
C VAL A 159 -7.06 -2.18 11.35
N MET A 160 -5.88 -1.57 11.49
CA MET A 160 -5.64 -0.52 12.48
C MET A 160 -6.58 0.67 12.31
N MET A 161 -6.92 1.00 11.05
CA MET A 161 -7.86 2.08 10.72
C MET A 161 -9.33 1.70 10.94
N SER A 162 -9.66 0.43 11.14
CA SER A 162 -11.04 0.00 11.43
C SER A 162 -11.50 0.34 12.87
N ASP A 163 -10.56 0.58 13.79
CA ASP A 163 -10.85 1.17 15.10
C ASP A 163 -10.88 2.71 14.96
N ALA A 164 -12.08 3.29 15.02
CA ALA A 164 -12.30 4.73 14.87
C ALA A 164 -11.49 5.59 15.86
N ARG A 165 -11.23 5.11 17.09
CA ARG A 165 -10.44 5.86 18.08
C ARG A 165 -8.97 5.84 17.72
N LEU A 166 -8.47 4.71 17.22
CA LEU A 166 -7.09 4.58 16.77
C LEU A 166 -6.88 5.36 15.46
N ALA A 167 -7.80 5.26 14.51
CA ALA A 167 -7.81 6.04 13.28
C ALA A 167 -7.78 7.55 13.57
N ALA A 168 -8.65 8.06 14.47
CA ALA A 168 -8.66 9.48 14.84
C ALA A 168 -7.33 9.92 15.48
N ARG A 169 -6.76 9.11 16.38
CA ARG A 169 -5.43 9.41 16.98
C ARG A 169 -4.31 9.43 15.95
N ILE A 170 -4.36 8.53 14.96
CA ILE A 170 -3.34 8.48 13.90
C ILE A 170 -3.52 9.64 12.93
N GLY A 171 -4.75 9.92 12.50
CA GLY A 171 -5.09 11.05 11.64
C GLY A 171 -4.72 12.40 12.25
N ALA A 172 -4.89 12.56 13.56
CA ALA A 172 -4.50 13.77 14.29
C ALA A 172 -2.99 14.04 14.31
N GLN A 173 -2.14 13.07 13.99
CA GLN A 173 -0.68 13.29 13.85
C GLN A 173 -0.32 13.99 12.53
N PHE A 174 -1.25 14.05 11.58
CA PHE A 174 -1.01 14.58 10.25
C PHE A 174 -1.97 15.74 9.98
N ASP A 175 -1.50 16.98 10.10
CA ASP A 175 -2.29 18.15 9.69
C ASP A 175 -2.69 18.03 8.21
N HIS A 176 -1.74 17.58 7.37
CA HIS A 176 -1.93 17.40 5.94
C HIS A 176 -1.47 16.02 5.46
N VAL A 177 -2.25 15.43 4.55
CA VAL A 177 -1.96 14.15 3.88
C VAL A 177 -1.93 14.40 2.38
N LEU A 178 -0.73 14.38 1.81
CA LEU A 178 -0.52 14.55 0.38
C LEU A 178 -0.26 13.20 -0.28
N VAL A 179 -0.98 12.85 -1.33
CA VAL A 179 -0.85 11.59 -2.05
C VAL A 179 -0.60 11.86 -3.54
N ASP A 180 0.47 11.29 -4.05
CA ASP A 180 0.89 11.37 -5.44
C ASP A 180 0.55 10.06 -6.18
N GLU A 181 0.32 10.13 -7.49
CA GLU A 181 -0.11 9.02 -8.36
C GLU A 181 -1.39 8.32 -7.86
N TYR A 182 -2.40 9.09 -7.45
CA TYR A 182 -3.60 8.55 -6.79
C TYR A 182 -4.42 7.59 -7.66
N GLN A 183 -4.31 7.70 -8.99
CA GLN A 183 -4.93 6.77 -9.95
C GLN A 183 -4.43 5.33 -9.82
N ASP A 184 -3.27 5.12 -9.19
CA ASP A 184 -2.66 3.80 -9.00
C ASP A 184 -3.01 3.18 -7.64
N THR A 185 -3.84 3.86 -6.84
CA THR A 185 -4.27 3.33 -5.55
C THR A 185 -5.21 2.13 -5.71
N ASN A 186 -4.98 1.10 -4.90
CA ASN A 186 -5.94 0.01 -4.74
C ASN A 186 -7.00 0.35 -3.67
N THR A 187 -8.02 -0.50 -3.54
CA THR A 187 -9.12 -0.29 -2.59
C THR A 187 -8.63 -0.20 -1.14
N LEU A 188 -7.63 -1.00 -0.74
CA LEU A 188 -7.07 -0.95 0.62
C LEU A 188 -6.44 0.42 0.92
N GLN A 189 -5.62 0.92 0.00
CA GLN A 189 -4.95 2.22 0.15
C GLN A 189 -5.95 3.37 0.22
N ALA A 190 -6.96 3.38 -0.66
CA ALA A 190 -8.02 4.38 -0.62
C ALA A 190 -8.75 4.35 0.73
N ASP A 191 -9.18 3.17 1.20
CA ASP A 191 -9.89 3.04 2.47
C ASP A 191 -9.05 3.48 3.68
N ILE A 192 -7.75 3.18 3.68
CA ILE A 192 -6.82 3.66 4.71
C ILE A 192 -6.84 5.20 4.76
N LEU A 193 -6.76 5.86 3.60
CA LEU A 193 -6.72 7.32 3.52
C LEU A 193 -8.03 7.95 3.98
N HIS A 194 -9.16 7.35 3.60
CA HIS A 194 -10.47 7.82 4.05
C HIS A 194 -10.66 7.67 5.54
N ALA A 195 -10.22 6.56 6.14
CA ALA A 195 -10.28 6.41 7.59
C ALA A 195 -9.31 7.37 8.31
N LEU A 196 -8.19 7.73 7.68
CA LEU A 196 -7.23 8.69 8.22
C LEU A 196 -7.78 10.12 8.22
N LYS A 197 -8.53 10.49 7.18
CA LYS A 197 -9.15 11.82 6.99
C LYS A 197 -10.62 11.66 6.54
N PRO A 198 -11.53 11.31 7.47
CA PRO A 198 -12.92 10.95 7.14
C PRO A 198 -13.73 12.11 6.58
N ASP A 199 -13.41 13.34 6.96
CA ASP A 199 -14.02 14.57 6.45
C ASP A 199 -13.25 15.18 5.27
N GLY A 200 -12.14 14.55 4.85
CA GLY A 200 -11.25 15.05 3.81
C GLY A 200 -10.36 16.24 4.25
N ALA A 201 -10.47 16.71 5.50
CA ALA A 201 -9.78 17.91 5.95
C ALA A 201 -8.25 17.73 5.93
N GLY A 202 -7.58 18.56 5.13
CA GLY A 202 -6.13 18.49 4.95
C GLY A 202 -5.65 17.37 4.04
N MET A 203 -6.56 16.64 3.35
CA MET A 203 -6.17 15.65 2.35
C MET A 203 -6.08 16.27 0.95
N VAL A 204 -4.97 16.01 0.27
CA VAL A 204 -4.73 16.41 -1.12
C VAL A 204 -4.25 15.19 -1.89
N VAL A 205 -4.91 14.88 -2.99
CA VAL A 205 -4.51 13.80 -3.90
C VAL A 205 -4.20 14.39 -5.27
N VAL A 206 -3.19 13.84 -5.93
CA VAL A 206 -2.75 14.21 -7.28
C VAL A 206 -2.70 12.94 -8.10
N GLY A 207 -3.23 12.99 -9.33
CA GLY A 207 -3.16 11.89 -10.27
C GLY A 207 -3.71 12.26 -11.63
N ASP A 208 -3.55 11.34 -12.59
CA ASP A 208 -4.00 11.47 -13.98
C ASP A 208 -4.72 10.18 -14.37
N ASP A 209 -6.03 10.25 -14.63
CA ASP A 209 -6.86 9.09 -14.97
C ASP A 209 -6.46 8.44 -16.30
N ALA A 210 -5.93 9.22 -17.25
CA ALA A 210 -5.41 8.70 -18.51
C ALA A 210 -4.11 7.89 -18.33
N GLN A 211 -3.45 7.98 -17.17
CA GLN A 211 -2.23 7.24 -16.83
C GLN A 211 -2.47 6.01 -15.94
N SER A 212 -3.74 5.61 -15.72
CA SER A 212 -4.05 4.40 -14.95
C SER A 212 -3.72 3.12 -15.74
N ILE A 213 -2.43 2.78 -15.82
CA ILE A 213 -1.90 1.59 -16.51
C ILE A 213 -1.70 0.39 -15.57
N TYR A 214 -1.94 0.57 -14.26
CA TYR A 214 -1.67 -0.44 -13.22
C TYR A 214 -2.89 -1.24 -12.77
N SER A 215 -3.95 -1.32 -13.57
CA SER A 215 -5.15 -2.13 -13.26
C SER A 215 -4.82 -3.60 -12.94
N PHE A 216 -3.80 -4.17 -13.58
CA PHE A 216 -3.28 -5.52 -13.31
C PHE A 216 -2.71 -5.70 -11.88
N ARG A 217 -2.48 -4.61 -11.14
CA ARG A 217 -2.07 -4.61 -9.73
C ARG A 217 -3.21 -4.27 -8.78
N ALA A 218 -4.46 -4.42 -9.22
CA ALA A 218 -5.64 -4.06 -8.46
C ALA A 218 -5.79 -2.55 -8.18
N ALA A 219 -5.11 -1.69 -8.96
CA ALA A 219 -5.42 -0.26 -8.96
C ALA A 219 -6.86 -0.04 -9.48
N SER A 220 -7.59 0.86 -8.84
CA SER A 220 -8.97 1.19 -9.22
C SER A 220 -9.02 2.66 -9.63
N VAL A 221 -9.23 2.90 -10.92
CA VAL A 221 -9.38 4.25 -11.48
C VAL A 221 -10.60 4.97 -10.90
N GLU A 222 -11.59 4.20 -10.46
CA GLU A 222 -12.76 4.70 -9.74
C GLU A 222 -12.39 5.44 -8.45
N ASN A 223 -11.24 5.13 -7.84
CA ASN A 223 -10.76 5.87 -6.66
C ASN A 223 -10.52 7.34 -6.97
N ILE A 224 -9.84 7.66 -8.08
CA ILE A 224 -9.56 9.05 -8.45
C ILE A 224 -10.80 9.74 -9.02
N LEU A 225 -11.57 9.05 -9.85
CA LEU A 225 -12.79 9.60 -10.45
C LEU A 225 -13.87 9.91 -9.41
N GLY A 226 -14.01 9.04 -8.40
CA GLY A 226 -14.99 9.20 -7.32
C GLY A 226 -14.50 10.01 -6.12
N PHE A 227 -13.22 10.43 -6.09
CA PHE A 227 -12.65 11.16 -4.96
C PHE A 227 -13.43 12.44 -4.58
N PRO A 228 -13.83 13.31 -5.53
CA PRO A 228 -14.50 14.57 -5.17
C PRO A 228 -15.82 14.37 -4.43
N ASP A 229 -16.58 13.35 -4.83
CA ASP A 229 -17.92 13.08 -4.33
C ASP A 229 -17.92 12.23 -3.04
N ARG A 230 -16.73 11.83 -2.57
CA ARG A 230 -16.56 11.01 -1.37
C ARG A 230 -16.63 11.79 -0.06
N PHE A 231 -16.62 13.12 -0.12
CA PHE A 231 -16.63 14.02 1.04
C PHE A 231 -17.84 14.95 1.04
N THR A 232 -18.20 15.43 2.22
CA THR A 232 -19.19 16.49 2.39
C THR A 232 -18.59 17.57 3.29
N PRO A 233 -18.31 18.78 2.78
CA PRO A 233 -18.56 19.24 1.40
C PRO A 233 -17.71 18.51 0.35
N ARG A 234 -18.19 18.52 -0.90
CA ARG A 234 -17.48 17.96 -2.05
C ARG A 234 -16.06 18.51 -2.13
N ALA A 235 -15.07 17.66 -2.45
CA ALA A 235 -13.70 18.12 -2.58
C ALA A 235 -13.52 19.08 -3.77
N GLU A 236 -12.64 20.07 -3.61
CA GLU A 236 -12.25 20.96 -4.69
C GLU A 236 -11.43 20.21 -5.75
N VAL A 237 -11.74 20.44 -7.02
CA VAL A 237 -11.03 19.83 -8.15
C VAL A 237 -10.31 20.93 -8.93
N ILE A 238 -8.98 20.80 -9.03
CA ILE A 238 -8.12 21.73 -9.76
C ILE A 238 -7.47 20.97 -10.92
N THR A 239 -7.72 21.42 -12.15
CA THR A 239 -7.14 20.82 -13.37
C THR A 239 -5.90 21.61 -13.83
N LEU A 240 -4.78 20.91 -14.00
CA LEU A 240 -3.54 21.48 -14.53
C LEU A 240 -3.42 21.17 -16.03
N ALA A 241 -3.98 22.03 -16.89
CA ALA A 241 -4.07 21.78 -18.33
C ALA A 241 -2.78 22.10 -19.12
N GLN A 242 -1.86 22.86 -18.55
CA GLN A 242 -0.65 23.30 -19.24
C GLN A 242 0.49 22.28 -19.08
N ASN A 243 0.96 21.72 -20.20
CA ASN A 243 2.11 20.82 -20.23
C ASN A 243 3.42 21.63 -20.32
N TYR A 244 4.38 21.31 -19.45
CA TYR A 244 5.72 21.93 -19.43
C TYR A 244 6.85 20.93 -19.75
N ARG A 245 6.52 19.69 -20.12
CA ARG A 245 7.46 18.59 -20.36
C ARG A 245 7.67 18.32 -21.86
N SER A 246 6.64 18.48 -22.66
CA SER A 246 6.62 18.11 -24.09
C SER A 246 6.15 19.30 -24.94
N THR A 247 6.79 19.50 -26.09
CA THR A 247 6.45 20.49 -27.11
C THR A 247 5.65 19.87 -28.24
#